data_AF-A0A833M4M4-F1
#
_entry.id   AF-A0A833M4M4-F1
#
_cell.length_a   1.000
_cell.length_b   1.000
_cell.length_c   1.000
_cell.angle_alpha   90.00
_cell.angle_beta   90.00
_cell.angle_gamma   90.00
#
_symmetry.space_group_name_H-M   'P 1'
#
loop_
_entity.id
_entity.type
_entity.pdbx_description
1 polymer ?
#
loop_
_entity_poly.entity_id
_entity_poly.type
_entity_poly.pdbx_seq_one_letter_code
_entity_poly.pdbx_strand_id
1 'polypeptide(L)' 'RPGARGRPHLDLPSAVAAQLGAAGVERIVHVDVCTRCRAEWLWSHRRDGEGCGRNLALIWRSGA' A
#
# COMPACT_ATOMS: atom_id res chain seq x y z
N ARG A 1 -0.82 -0.71 19.14
CA ARG A 1 -2.07 -1.07 19.85
C ARG A 1 -2.89 -1.96 18.91
N PRO A 2 -3.40 -3.11 19.36
CA PRO A 2 -4.31 -3.94 18.56
C PRO A 2 -5.56 -3.15 18.16
N GLY A 3 -6.14 -3.48 17.01
CA GLY A 3 -7.43 -2.94 16.61
C GLY A 3 -8.55 -3.37 17.57
N ALA A 4 -9.69 -2.67 17.53
CA ALA A 4 -10.86 -3.06 18.32
C ALA A 4 -11.28 -4.50 17.99
N ARG A 5 -11.93 -5.19 18.94
CA ARG A 5 -12.43 -6.57 18.72
C ARG A 5 -13.31 -6.62 17.46
N GLY A 6 -13.04 -7.58 16.58
CA GLY A 6 -13.69 -7.72 15.27
C GLY A 6 -13.15 -6.80 14.17
N ARG A 7 -12.17 -5.93 14.47
CA ARG A 7 -11.56 -4.98 13.53
C ARG A 7 -10.04 -4.96 13.68
N PRO A 8 -9.35 -6.09 13.42
CA PRO A 8 -7.91 -6.17 13.55
C PRO A 8 -7.20 -5.18 12.60
N HIS A 9 -6.01 -4.75 12.98
CA HIS A 9 -5.11 -4.06 12.05
C HIS A 9 -4.52 -5.09 11.10
N LEU A 10 -4.49 -4.76 9.80
CA LEU A 10 -3.93 -5.60 8.77
C LEU A 10 -2.65 -4.96 8.24
N ASP A 11 -1.58 -5.74 8.18
CA ASP A 11 -0.35 -5.40 7.49
C ASP A 11 -0.45 -5.82 6.02
N LEU A 12 -0.91 -4.89 5.19
CA LEU A 12 -1.06 -5.11 3.75
C LEU A 12 0.30 -5.33 3.04
N PRO A 13 1.37 -4.56 3.33
CA PRO A 13 2.70 -4.80 2.79
C PRO A 13 3.18 -6.25 2.97
N SER A 14 3.13 -6.76 4.20
CA SER A 14 3.60 -8.12 4.50
C SER A 14 2.74 -9.19 3.80
N ALA A 15 1.42 -8.98 3.72
CA ALA A 15 0.53 -9.88 2.99
C ALA A 15 0.87 -9.96 1.49
N VAL A 16 1.14 -8.81 0.85
CA VAL A 16 1.54 -8.76 -0.56
C VAL A 16 2.92 -9.40 -0.77
N ALA A 17 3.89 -9.13 0.12
CA ALA A 17 5.21 -9.73 0.03
C ALA A 17 5.15 -11.26 0.12
N ALA A 18 4.32 -11.82 1.01
CA ALA A 18 4.10 -13.26 1.12
C ALA A 18 3.49 -13.84 -0.17
N GLN A 19 2.50 -13.17 -0.75
CA GLN A 19 1.89 -13.58 -2.03
C GLN A 19 2.90 -13.55 -3.19
N LEU A 20 3.71 -12.50 -3.29
CA LEU A 20 4.76 -12.37 -4.31
C LEU A 20 5.84 -13.45 -4.15
N GLY A 21 6.29 -13.71 -2.93
CA GLY A 21 7.26 -14.78 -2.65
C GLY A 21 6.71 -16.16 -3.02
N ALA A 22 5.45 -16.44 -2.70
CA ALA A 22 4.78 -17.69 -3.12
C ALA A 22 4.67 -17.83 -4.65
N ALA A 23 4.62 -16.70 -5.38
CA ALA A 23 4.64 -16.67 -6.84
C ALA A 23 6.06 -16.75 -7.45
N GLY A 24 7.11 -16.90 -6.63
CA GLY A 24 8.49 -17.01 -7.08
C GLY A 24 9.23 -15.69 -7.28
N VAL A 25 8.69 -14.56 -6.79
CA VAL A 25 9.40 -13.27 -6.85
C VAL A 25 10.49 -13.25 -5.79
N GLU A 26 11.75 -13.20 -6.22
CA GLU A 26 12.91 -13.27 -5.33
C GLU A 26 13.28 -11.91 -4.71
N ARG A 27 13.06 -10.81 -5.46
CA ARG A 27 13.43 -9.46 -5.02
C ARG A 27 12.19 -8.59 -4.83
N ILE A 28 11.89 -8.29 -3.58
CA ILE A 28 10.74 -7.47 -3.18
C ILE A 28 11.27 -6.26 -2.43
N VAL A 29 10.93 -5.05 -2.89
CA VAL A 29 11.26 -3.80 -2.22
C VAL A 29 9.97 -3.10 -1.85
N HIS A 30 9.79 -2.83 -0.56
CA HIS A 30 8.66 -2.07 -0.05
C HIS A 30 9.05 -0.60 0.13
N VAL A 31 8.23 0.31 -0.40
CA VAL A 31 8.35 1.74 -0.11
C VAL A 31 7.59 2.01 1.19
N ASP A 32 8.31 2.21 2.29
CA ASP A 32 7.75 2.39 3.65
C ASP A 32 7.05 3.75 3.82
N VAL A 33 5.92 3.90 3.14
CA VAL A 33 5.13 5.13 3.08
C VAL A 33 3.65 4.80 3.25
N CYS A 34 3.07 5.27 4.34
CA CYS A 34 1.64 5.10 4.62
C CYS A 34 0.82 6.26 4.04
N THR A 35 -0.08 5.97 3.09
CA THR A 35 -0.98 6.97 2.48
C THR A 35 -1.82 7.70 3.51
N ARG A 36 -2.26 7.03 4.58
CA ARG A 36 -3.03 7.64 5.66
C ARG A 36 -2.19 8.59 6.52
N CYS A 37 -0.94 8.23 6.83
CA CYS A 37 -0.06 9.01 7.70
C CYS A 37 0.56 10.23 7.02
N ARG A 38 0.69 10.19 5.69
CA ARG A 38 1.35 11.23 4.89
C ARG A 38 0.35 12.10 4.14
N ALA A 39 -0.44 12.87 4.89
CA ALA A 39 -1.52 13.70 4.33
C ALA A 39 -1.00 14.88 3.48
N GLU A 40 0.26 15.28 3.64
CA GLU A 40 0.90 16.39 2.96
C GLU A 40 1.06 16.18 1.45
N TRP A 41 1.08 14.92 0.97
CA TRP A 41 1.35 14.60 -0.43
C TRP A 41 0.64 13.34 -0.96
N LEU A 42 -0.16 12.63 -0.16
CA LEU A 42 -0.87 11.43 -0.60
C LEU A 42 -2.36 11.46 -0.24
N TRP A 43 -3.19 11.14 -1.23
CA TRP A 43 -4.61 10.89 -1.03
C TRP A 43 -4.82 9.58 -0.24
N SER A 44 -5.77 9.55 0.69
CA SER A 44 -6.09 8.35 1.46
C SER A 44 -7.60 8.18 1.63
N HIS A 45 -8.17 7.20 0.93
CA HIS A 45 -9.60 6.88 1.04
C HIS A 45 -10.04 6.58 2.47
N ARG A 46 -9.20 5.90 3.27
CA ARG A 46 -9.51 5.59 4.67
C ARG A 46 -9.61 6.84 5.56
N ARG A 47 -8.89 7.91 5.21
CA ARG A 47 -8.87 9.17 5.96
C ARG A 47 -9.93 10.15 5.43
N ASP A 48 -10.01 10.28 4.11
CA ASP A 48 -10.68 11.37 3.42
C ASP A 48 -12.02 10.96 2.78
N GLY A 49 -12.35 9.67 2.77
CA GLY A 49 -13.60 9.14 2.22
C GLY A 49 -13.60 8.95 0.70
N GLU A 50 -14.79 8.74 0.14
CA GLU A 50 -14.98 8.38 -1.28
C GLU A 50 -14.53 9.47 -2.26
N GLY A 51 -14.79 10.73 -1.91
CA GLY A 51 -14.51 11.91 -2.74
C GLY A 51 -13.05 12.36 -2.77
N CYS A 52 -12.12 11.65 -2.13
CA CYS A 52 -10.70 12.02 -2.17
C CYS A 52 -10.11 11.82 -3.57
N GLY A 53 -8.94 12.42 -3.84
CA GLY A 53 -8.19 12.13 -5.06
C GLY A 53 -7.73 10.66 -5.15
N ARG A 54 -7.02 10.32 -6.23
CA ARG A 54 -6.38 9.01 -6.41
C ARG A 54 -4.91 9.20 -6.72
N ASN A 55 -4.04 8.50 -6.01
CA ASN A 55 -2.63 8.45 -6.34
C ASN A 55 -2.44 7.54 -7.56
N LEU A 56 -1.42 7.79 -8.36
CA LEU A 56 -1.13 7.02 -9.56
C LEU A 56 0.26 6.38 -9.43
N ALA A 57 0.34 5.06 -9.61
CA ALA A 57 1.60 4.34 -9.75
C ALA A 57 1.73 3.93 -11.22
N LEU A 58 2.81 4.35 -11.89
CA LEU A 58 3.07 4.03 -13.28
C LEU A 58 4.40 3.30 -13.41
N ILE A 59 4.44 2.34 -14.33
CA ILE A 59 5.67 1.72 -14.81
C ILE A 59 5.64 1.79 -16.33
N TRP A 60 6.76 2.13 -16.94
CA TRP A 60 6.96 2.10 -18.38
C TRP A 60 8.35 1.58 -18.69
N ARG A 61 8.52 1.03 -19.89
CA ARG A 61 9.84 0.71 -20.43
C ARG A 61 10.25 1.83 -21.37
N SER A 62 11.37 2.49 -21.09
CA SER A 62 11.97 3.42 -22.04
C SER A 62 12.78 2.65 -23.07
N GLY A 63 12.27 2.55 -24.31
CA GLY A 63 13.01 2.02 -25.46
C GLY A 63 13.27 0.51 -25.47
N ALA A 64 13.63 0.00 -26.66
CA ALA A 64 14.16 -1.35 -26.90
C ALA A 64 15.68 -1.26 -27.08
#